data_AF-A0A2E0QB18-F1
#
_entry.id   AF-A0A2E0QB18-F1
#
_cell.length_a   1.000
_cell.length_b   1.000
_cell.length_c   1.000
_cell.angle_alpha   90.00
_cell.angle_beta   90.00
_cell.angle_gamma   90.00
#
_symmetry.space_group_name_H-M   'P 1'
#
loop_
_entity.id
_entity.type
_entity.pdbx_description
1 polymer ?
#
loop_
_entity_poly.entity_id
_entity_poly.type
_entity_poly.pdbx_seq_one_letter_code
_entity_poly.pdbx_strand_id
1 'polypeptide(L)'
;MRFIISSAFMIVFSLPALAWTPWNWQESNAAMRCSAVYGAASYAVRTYPYKPEKGQTKQEVSDYFQRLSNLLRYFATNSGFEEEMAFKLKQNLRDEKYFVDQEGNQSLDSMADRIAACDEQLDHLYEVYQE
;
A
#
# COMPACT_ATOMS: atom_id res chain seq x y z
N MET A 1 -18.30 54.99 -31.79
CA MET A 1 -18.42 54.75 -30.34
C MET A 1 -17.67 53.47 -30.01
N ARG A 2 -16.70 53.52 -29.08
CA ARG A 2 -15.81 52.41 -28.71
C ARG A 2 -16.51 51.47 -27.72
N PHE A 3 -16.50 50.17 -27.99
CA PHE A 3 -16.87 49.14 -27.03
C PHE A 3 -15.64 48.77 -26.19
N ILE A 4 -15.71 49.01 -24.88
CA ILE A 4 -14.72 48.52 -23.92
C ILE A 4 -15.19 47.12 -23.52
N ILE A 5 -14.52 46.09 -24.04
CA ILE A 5 -14.68 44.72 -23.55
C ILE A 5 -13.95 44.69 -22.22
N SER A 6 -14.72 44.77 -21.14
CA SER A 6 -14.23 44.59 -19.78
C SER A 6 -13.71 43.17 -19.66
N SER A 7 -12.39 43.01 -19.59
CA SER A 7 -11.74 41.73 -19.33
C SER A 7 -12.26 41.19 -17.99
N ALA A 8 -13.16 40.22 -18.07
CA ALA A 8 -13.49 39.38 -16.93
C ALA A 8 -12.21 38.63 -16.55
N PHE A 9 -11.60 39.08 -15.46
CA PHE A 9 -10.47 38.46 -14.82
C PHE A 9 -10.93 37.07 -14.35
N MET A 10 -10.65 36.03 -15.14
CA MET A 10 -10.83 34.65 -14.72
C MET A 10 -9.82 34.38 -13.61
N ILE A 11 -10.26 34.46 -12.36
CA ILE A 11 -9.55 33.82 -11.25
C ILE A 11 -9.75 32.33 -11.45
N VAL A 12 -8.81 31.69 -12.15
CA VAL A 12 -8.65 30.24 -12.12
C VAL A 12 -8.19 29.93 -10.71
N PHE A 13 -9.13 29.56 -9.84
CA PHE A 13 -8.81 28.88 -8.59
C PHE A 13 -8.23 27.51 -8.95
N SER A 14 -6.91 27.48 -9.17
CA SER A 14 -6.13 26.26 -9.06
C SER A 14 -6.21 25.81 -7.60
N LEU A 15 -7.23 25.02 -7.29
CA LEU A 15 -7.22 24.18 -6.09
C LEU A 15 -5.87 23.48 -6.02
N PRO A 16 -5.31 23.35 -4.81
CA PRO A 16 -4.42 22.29 -4.46
C PRO A 16 -4.71 21.03 -5.26
N ALA A 17 -4.06 20.72 -6.38
CA ALA A 17 -3.93 19.30 -6.68
C ALA A 17 -3.22 18.80 -5.44
N LEU A 18 -3.93 18.07 -4.56
CA LEU A 18 -3.43 17.58 -3.28
C LEU A 18 -2.04 17.02 -3.59
N ALA A 19 -1.01 17.79 -3.27
CA ALA A 19 0.33 17.51 -3.68
C ALA A 19 0.77 16.43 -2.71
N TRP A 20 0.41 15.19 -3.04
CA TRP A 20 0.89 14.04 -2.32
C TRP A 20 2.41 14.17 -2.27
N THR A 21 2.94 14.13 -1.06
CA THR A 21 4.36 14.28 -0.82
C THR A 21 5.01 12.90 -1.04
N PRO A 22 5.95 12.77 -1.99
CA PRO A 22 6.70 11.55 -2.18
C PRO A 22 7.33 11.08 -0.87
N TRP A 23 7.30 9.78 -0.65
CA TRP A 23 7.95 9.16 0.51
C TRP A 23 9.46 9.20 0.34
N ASN A 24 10.18 9.38 1.44
CA ASN A 24 11.62 9.21 1.40
C ASN A 24 11.99 7.73 1.18
N TRP A 25 13.28 7.45 1.01
CA TRP A 25 13.76 6.11 0.72
C TRP A 25 13.40 5.08 1.81
N GLN A 26 13.48 5.48 3.09
CA GLN A 26 13.22 4.58 4.22
C GLN A 26 11.75 4.18 4.28
N GLU A 27 10.87 5.15 4.10
CA GLU A 27 9.42 4.98 4.05
C GLU A 27 9.01 4.12 2.85
N SER A 28 9.57 4.42 1.67
CA SER A 28 9.33 3.63 0.45
C SER A 28 9.78 2.17 0.62
N ASN A 29 10.97 1.95 1.20
CA ASN A 29 11.48 0.60 1.45
C ASN A 29 10.63 -0.15 2.50
N ALA A 30 10.18 0.52 3.56
CA ALA A 30 9.27 -0.06 4.55
C ALA A 30 7.90 -0.42 3.92
N ALA A 31 7.34 0.48 3.12
CA ALA A 31 6.10 0.24 2.38
C ALA A 31 6.23 -0.92 1.40
N MET A 32 7.37 -1.09 0.72
CA MET A 32 7.61 -2.25 -0.15
C MET A 32 7.70 -3.57 0.61
N ARG A 33 8.21 -3.56 1.85
CA ARG A 33 8.17 -4.73 2.73
C ARG A 33 6.73 -5.07 3.12
N CYS A 34 5.97 -4.08 3.55
CA CYS A 34 4.58 -4.29 3.93
C CYS A 34 3.67 -4.65 2.75
N SER A 35 3.96 -4.13 1.56
CA SER A 35 3.32 -4.55 0.32
C SER A 35 3.48 -6.05 0.08
N ALA A 36 4.67 -6.60 0.34
CA ALA A 36 4.92 -8.03 0.21
C ALA A 36 4.21 -8.85 1.30
N VAL A 37 4.21 -8.39 2.56
CA VAL A 37 3.49 -9.04 3.67
C VAL A 37 2.00 -9.14 3.36
N TYR A 38 1.34 -8.03 2.98
CA TYR A 38 -0.08 -8.08 2.62
C TYR A 38 -0.33 -8.89 1.33
N GLY A 39 0.61 -8.88 0.38
CA GLY A 39 0.53 -9.75 -0.80
C GLY A 39 0.54 -11.23 -0.42
N ALA A 40 1.42 -11.62 0.49
CA ALA A 40 1.48 -12.97 1.02
C ALA A 40 0.27 -13.31 1.91
N ALA A 41 -0.28 -12.36 2.68
CA ALA A 41 -1.52 -12.54 3.43
C ALA A 41 -2.71 -12.79 2.51
N SER A 42 -2.84 -12.01 1.44
CA SER A 42 -3.84 -12.24 0.39
C SER A 42 -3.70 -13.63 -0.23
N TYR A 43 -2.46 -14.05 -0.53
CA TYR A 43 -2.17 -15.38 -1.05
C TYR A 43 -2.53 -16.49 -0.06
N ALA A 44 -2.16 -16.32 1.22
CA ALA A 44 -2.41 -17.29 2.27
C ALA A 44 -3.91 -17.47 2.49
N VAL A 45 -4.65 -16.36 2.59
CA VAL A 45 -6.12 -16.36 2.64
C VAL A 45 -6.65 -17.12 1.44
N ARG A 46 -6.26 -16.78 0.20
CA ARG A 46 -6.82 -17.41 -1.01
C ARG A 46 -6.54 -18.91 -1.10
N THR A 47 -5.33 -19.32 -0.78
CA THR A 47 -4.80 -20.67 -1.04
C THR A 47 -5.17 -21.66 0.05
N TYR A 48 -5.06 -21.28 1.31
CA TYR A 48 -5.21 -22.19 2.43
C TYR A 48 -6.60 -22.13 3.07
N PRO A 49 -6.95 -23.09 3.93
CA PRO A 49 -8.15 -23.01 4.75
C PRO A 49 -8.11 -21.75 5.61
N TYR A 50 -9.14 -20.92 5.47
CA TYR A 50 -9.33 -19.70 6.26
C TYR A 50 -10.80 -19.65 6.68
N LYS A 51 -11.04 -19.31 7.94
CA LYS A 51 -12.39 -19.15 8.49
C LYS A 51 -12.63 -17.66 8.74
N PRO A 52 -13.35 -16.96 7.85
CA PRO A 52 -13.65 -15.55 8.04
C PRO A 52 -14.48 -15.29 9.30
N GLU A 53 -14.37 -14.07 9.81
CA GLU A 53 -15.26 -13.57 10.84
C GLU A 53 -16.71 -13.44 10.33
N LYS A 54 -17.65 -13.31 11.27
CA LYS A 54 -19.08 -13.29 10.96
C LYS A 54 -19.41 -12.13 10.01
N GLY A 55 -19.91 -12.46 8.83
CA GLY A 55 -20.33 -11.47 7.81
C GLY A 55 -19.27 -11.14 6.76
N GLN A 56 -18.07 -11.73 6.84
CA GLN A 56 -17.04 -11.60 5.81
C GLN A 56 -16.93 -12.88 4.97
N THR A 57 -16.55 -12.72 3.71
CA THR A 57 -16.17 -13.81 2.82
C THR A 57 -14.65 -13.93 2.71
N LYS A 58 -14.18 -15.13 2.38
CA LYS A 58 -12.76 -15.40 2.09
C LYS A 58 -12.23 -14.47 0.98
N GLN A 59 -13.06 -14.18 -0.03
CA GLN A 59 -12.70 -13.32 -1.15
C GLN A 59 -12.52 -11.87 -0.72
N GLU A 60 -13.44 -11.34 0.10
CA GLU A 60 -13.35 -9.96 0.60
C GLU A 60 -12.07 -9.74 1.41
N VAL A 61 -11.70 -10.69 2.27
CA VAL A 61 -10.48 -10.61 3.08
C VAL A 61 -9.23 -10.68 2.19
N SER A 62 -9.19 -11.59 1.20
CA SER A 62 -8.07 -11.65 0.25
C SER A 62 -7.94 -10.36 -0.55
N ASP A 63 -9.06 -9.82 -1.04
CA ASP A 63 -9.08 -8.59 -1.84
C ASP A 63 -8.69 -7.36 -1.01
N TYR A 64 -9.06 -7.31 0.27
CA TYR A 64 -8.62 -6.27 1.19
C TYR A 64 -7.09 -6.21 1.26
N PHE A 65 -6.44 -7.33 1.60
CA PHE A 65 -4.98 -7.39 1.66
C PHE A 65 -4.32 -7.10 0.31
N GLN A 66 -4.91 -7.58 -0.79
CA GLN A 66 -4.38 -7.29 -2.12
C GLN A 66 -4.43 -5.79 -2.47
N ARG A 67 -5.49 -5.08 -2.05
CA ARG A 67 -5.61 -3.63 -2.26
C ARG A 67 -4.56 -2.87 -1.46
N LEU A 68 -4.36 -3.20 -0.18
CA LEU A 68 -3.30 -2.61 0.64
C LEU A 68 -1.91 -2.83 0.01
N SER A 69 -1.63 -4.06 -0.42
CA SER A 69 -0.40 -4.41 -1.12
C SER A 69 -0.17 -3.53 -2.36
N ASN A 70 -1.21 -3.34 -3.18
CA ASN A 70 -1.12 -2.53 -4.39
C ASN A 70 -0.94 -1.04 -4.10
N LEU A 71 -1.64 -0.50 -3.10
CA LEU A 71 -1.54 0.91 -2.70
C LEU A 71 -0.13 1.24 -2.21
N LEU A 72 0.41 0.42 -1.31
CA LEU A 72 1.76 0.62 -0.79
C LEU A 72 2.82 0.55 -1.88
N ARG A 73 2.68 -0.43 -2.78
CA ARG A 73 3.56 -0.53 -3.94
C ARG A 73 3.48 0.74 -4.79
N TYR A 74 2.28 1.22 -5.07
CA TYR A 74 2.08 2.40 -5.90
C TYR A 74 2.79 3.62 -5.31
N PHE A 75 2.56 3.94 -4.03
CA PHE A 75 3.18 5.11 -3.41
C PHE A 75 4.70 4.96 -3.32
N ALA A 76 5.21 3.79 -2.92
CA ALA A 76 6.65 3.55 -2.85
C ALA A 76 7.33 3.66 -4.22
N THR A 77 6.75 3.06 -5.28
CA THR A 77 7.36 3.12 -6.62
C THR A 77 7.34 4.51 -7.20
N ASN A 78 6.28 5.30 -6.97
CA ASN A 78 6.16 6.64 -7.54
C ASN A 78 6.91 7.71 -6.71
N SER A 79 7.62 7.32 -5.64
CA SER A 79 8.37 8.25 -4.80
C SER A 79 9.77 8.60 -5.34
N GLY A 80 10.07 8.26 -6.61
CA GLY A 80 11.35 8.55 -7.27
C GLY A 80 12.43 7.48 -7.05
N PHE A 81 12.02 6.26 -6.66
CA PHE A 81 12.90 5.10 -6.42
C PHE A 81 12.43 3.86 -7.21
N GLU A 82 11.86 4.06 -8.40
CA GLU A 82 11.15 3.04 -9.17
C GLU A 82 11.98 1.75 -9.36
N GLU A 83 13.25 1.90 -9.75
CA GLU A 83 14.15 0.77 -10.02
C GLU A 83 14.51 0.02 -8.74
N GLU A 84 14.86 0.74 -7.67
CA GLU A 84 15.17 0.16 -6.37
C GLU A 84 13.94 -0.55 -5.77
N MET A 85 12.76 0.06 -5.88
CA MET A 85 11.53 -0.50 -5.35
C MET A 85 11.09 -1.73 -6.14
N ALA A 86 11.30 -1.78 -7.46
CA ALA A 86 11.07 -2.99 -8.25
C ALA A 86 11.96 -4.15 -7.79
N PHE A 87 13.23 -3.89 -7.51
CA PHE A 87 14.14 -4.90 -6.96
C PHE A 87 13.72 -5.36 -5.56
N LYS A 88 13.41 -4.40 -4.67
CA LYS A 88 12.95 -4.69 -3.30
C LYS A 88 11.66 -5.50 -3.28
N LEU A 89 10.70 -5.19 -4.15
CA LEU A 89 9.46 -5.97 -4.26
C LEU A 89 9.74 -7.44 -4.51
N LYS A 90 10.60 -7.72 -5.50
CA LYS A 90 10.89 -9.09 -5.93
C LYS A 90 11.59 -9.86 -4.82
N GLN A 91 12.51 -9.21 -4.10
CA GLN A 91 13.16 -9.79 -2.94
C GLN A 91 12.15 -10.10 -1.83
N ASN A 92 11.38 -9.09 -1.40
CA ASN A 92 10.43 -9.25 -0.30
C ASN A 92 9.33 -10.27 -0.62
N LEU A 93 8.78 -10.28 -1.84
CA LEU A 93 7.79 -11.30 -2.25
C LEU A 93 8.35 -12.71 -2.22
N ARG A 94 9.63 -12.89 -2.56
CA ARG A 94 10.29 -14.20 -2.47
C ARG A 94 10.41 -14.64 -1.02
N ASP A 95 10.80 -13.73 -0.14
CA ASP A 95 11.00 -14.01 1.29
C ASP A 95 9.65 -14.32 1.98
N GLU A 96 8.61 -13.54 1.70
CA GLU A 96 7.28 -13.77 2.28
C GLU A 96 6.60 -15.03 1.69
N LYS A 97 6.81 -15.31 0.40
CA LYS A 97 6.33 -16.58 -0.17
C LYS A 97 7.03 -17.77 0.46
N TYR A 98 8.35 -17.68 0.67
CA TYR A 98 9.10 -18.73 1.36
C TYR A 98 8.57 -18.96 2.79
N PHE A 99 8.29 -17.87 3.52
CA PHE A 99 7.70 -17.92 4.85
C PHE A 99 6.37 -18.69 4.85
N VAL A 100 5.43 -18.33 3.96
CA VAL A 100 4.11 -18.98 3.89
C VAL A 100 4.20 -20.44 3.43
N ASP A 101 5.00 -20.73 2.39
CA ASP A 101 5.00 -22.04 1.74
C ASP A 101 5.85 -23.08 2.49
N GLN A 102 6.97 -22.70 3.12
CA GLN A 102 8.01 -23.64 3.58
C GLN A 102 8.14 -23.77 5.09
N GLU A 103 7.73 -22.77 5.89
CA GLU A 103 7.85 -22.85 7.36
C GLU A 103 6.65 -23.55 8.02
N GLY A 104 5.77 -24.18 7.24
CA GLY A 104 4.51 -24.76 7.76
C GLY A 104 3.48 -23.70 8.18
N ASN A 105 3.77 -22.43 7.89
CA ASN A 105 2.99 -21.23 8.17
C ASN A 105 1.90 -21.02 7.10
N GLN A 106 1.12 -22.06 6.84
CA GLN A 106 0.11 -22.12 5.78
C GLN A 106 -1.26 -21.59 6.26
N SER A 107 -1.25 -20.50 7.01
CA SER A 107 -2.47 -19.84 7.51
C SER A 107 -2.26 -18.34 7.64
N LEU A 108 -3.36 -17.57 7.54
CA LEU A 108 -3.31 -16.14 7.82
C LEU A 108 -2.81 -15.87 9.27
N ASP A 109 -3.16 -16.73 10.22
CA ASP A 109 -2.78 -16.57 11.63
C ASP A 109 -1.26 -16.55 11.83
N SER A 110 -0.52 -17.36 11.07
CA SER A 110 0.96 -17.36 11.11
C SER A 110 1.59 -16.05 10.62
N MET A 111 0.81 -15.22 9.92
CA MET A 111 1.23 -13.90 9.46
C MET A 111 0.83 -12.78 10.42
N ALA A 112 0.12 -13.06 11.51
CA ALA A 112 -0.46 -12.05 12.40
C ALA A 112 0.57 -11.04 12.91
N ASP A 113 1.71 -11.50 13.43
CA ASP A 113 2.76 -10.61 13.95
C ASP A 113 3.37 -9.71 12.86
N ARG A 114 3.49 -10.24 11.64
CA ARG A 114 4.02 -9.49 10.49
C ARG A 114 3.03 -8.44 9.99
N ILE A 115 1.75 -8.79 9.99
CA ILE A 115 0.65 -7.88 9.65
C ILE A 115 0.58 -6.75 10.68
N ALA A 116 0.60 -7.08 11.98
CA ALA A 116 0.57 -6.09 13.05
C ALA A 116 1.76 -5.10 12.97
N ALA A 117 2.97 -5.59 12.70
CA ALA A 117 4.14 -4.73 12.51
C ALA A 117 3.99 -3.78 11.30
N CYS A 118 3.29 -4.22 10.26
CA CYS A 118 3.00 -3.37 9.10
C CYS A 118 1.88 -2.37 9.37
N ASP A 119 0.86 -2.75 10.13
CA ASP A 119 -0.20 -1.83 10.56
C ASP A 119 0.40 -0.69 11.42
N GLU A 120 1.29 -1.01 12.38
CA GLU A 120 2.01 0.00 13.18
C GLU A 120 2.86 0.95 12.30
N GLN A 121 3.53 0.41 11.28
CA GLN A 121 4.31 1.22 10.33
C GLN A 121 3.41 2.15 9.50
N LEU A 122 2.22 1.68 9.11
CA LEU A 122 1.25 2.49 8.37
C LEU A 122 0.65 3.60 9.22
N ASP A 123 0.32 3.30 10.47
CA ASP A 123 -0.19 4.28 11.43
C ASP A 123 0.84 5.39 11.64
N HIS A 124 2.12 5.03 11.81
CA HIS A 124 3.19 6.03 11.91
C HIS A 124 3.30 6.91 10.65
N LEU A 125 3.22 6.32 9.45
CA LEU A 125 3.22 7.09 8.20
C LEU A 125 2.01 8.02 8.12
N TYR A 126 0.84 7.56 8.54
CA TYR A 126 -0.36 8.37 8.54
C TYR A 126 -0.20 9.60 9.44
N GLU A 127 0.30 9.42 10.67
CA GLU A 127 0.57 10.51 11.61
C GLU A 127 1.52 11.57 11.02
N VAL A 128 2.62 11.14 10.38
CA VAL A 128 3.62 12.03 9.78
C VAL A 128 3.05 12.92 8.66
N TYR A 129 2.06 12.43 7.91
CA TYR A 129 1.50 13.15 6.75
C TYR A 129 0.14 13.82 7.01
N GLN A 130 -0.38 13.78 8.24
CA GLN A 130 -1.58 14.53 8.64
C GLN A 130 -1.30 15.96 9.11
N GLU A 131 -0.05 16.29 9.45
CA GLU A 131 0.41 17.62 9.85
C GLU A 131 0.82 18.51 8.67
#